data_AF-A0A519VBH5-F1
#
_entry.id   AF-A0A519VBH5-F1
#
_cell.length_a   1.000
_cell.length_b   1.000
_cell.length_c   1.000
_cell.angle_alpha   90.00
_cell.angle_beta   90.00
_cell.angle_gamma   90.00
#
_symmetry.space_group_name_H-M   'P 1'
#
loop_
_entity.id
_entity.type
_entity.pdbx_description
1 polymer ?
#
loop_
_entity_poly.entity_id
_entity_poly.type
_entity_poly.pdbx_seq_one_letter_code
_entity_poly.pdbx_strand_id
1 'polypeptide(L)'
;MKINIKKVCSIALTLASSTLFVYGQQKTAINLTDLSAFKNPGNTWSIASNLSTDLEKPNIFKVEKGTGILVNQPTAKNNGSDLYTVEEFGDVILELDYLVAKGANSGIYLQGNYEIQIEDSWGLLVPTAASNGAIYSRWDDAKPEGEKGFDGFAARQNVSRAPGLWQHIKIAFQAPKFDASGKKTSNARILSLELNGVLIHDNIELLGVTRGASDKEKAKGSLRLQGDHGAVAFRNIQISELPANANRPGRQDADPIYIEAPVNTMIRSFIDVVPNVRSVHAISVGGPQQVAFSYDLDNGTLLQGWHGGFIDATPMWDGRGNGTSKPLGNVTRFTKKPVLAVSKLASQQDKWVVDTVNTGFRTKGYVMDDQERPEFKYNIYGANITDAVKIMANGQGLTREINVANSSKDLYFLLANADSIEEVSKGLYLVDDKSYYLQFDAQTKPTIRTAEGGKKELIVELGSKLNYSILF
;
A
#
# COMPACT_ATOMS: atom_id res chain seq x y z
N MET A 1 -34.21 -43.20 -71.17
CA MET A 1 -32.98 -44.02 -71.04
C MET A 1 -32.25 -43.58 -69.79
N LYS A 2 -32.04 -44.48 -68.82
CA LYS A 2 -31.47 -44.21 -67.49
C LYS A 2 -30.00 -43.78 -67.61
N ILE A 3 -29.59 -42.69 -66.94
CA ILE A 3 -28.21 -42.54 -66.43
C ILE A 3 -28.25 -41.94 -65.02
N ASN A 4 -27.42 -42.55 -64.17
CA ASN A 4 -27.36 -42.59 -62.72
C ASN A 4 -26.60 -41.37 -62.14
N ILE A 5 -27.17 -40.63 -61.19
CA ILE A 5 -26.47 -39.59 -60.44
C ILE A 5 -25.72 -40.26 -59.28
N LYS A 6 -24.39 -40.14 -59.30
CA LYS A 6 -23.50 -40.63 -58.25
C LYS A 6 -23.60 -39.75 -57.00
N LYS A 7 -23.58 -40.45 -55.86
CA LYS A 7 -23.53 -39.99 -54.47
C LYS A 7 -22.57 -38.81 -54.25
N VAL A 8 -23.08 -37.70 -53.75
CA VAL A 8 -22.29 -36.66 -53.08
C VAL A 8 -22.29 -37.00 -51.59
N CYS A 9 -21.10 -37.23 -51.03
CA CYS A 9 -20.92 -37.42 -49.60
C CYS A 9 -21.09 -36.07 -48.90
N SER A 10 -22.18 -35.91 -48.15
CA SER A 10 -22.34 -34.82 -47.19
C SER A 10 -21.50 -35.15 -45.95
N ILE A 11 -20.33 -34.52 -45.82
CA ILE A 11 -19.59 -34.49 -44.56
C ILE A 11 -20.34 -33.53 -43.63
N ALA A 12 -21.10 -34.08 -42.69
CA ALA A 12 -21.64 -33.32 -41.58
C ALA A 12 -20.50 -32.99 -40.62
N LEU A 13 -20.04 -31.73 -40.65
CA LEU A 13 -19.10 -31.19 -39.68
C LEU A 13 -19.90 -30.85 -38.41
N THR A 14 -19.99 -31.80 -37.48
CA THR A 14 -20.54 -31.55 -36.14
C THR A 14 -19.55 -30.65 -35.39
N LEU A 15 -19.84 -29.35 -35.31
CA LEU A 15 -19.17 -28.47 -34.35
C LEU A 15 -19.56 -28.92 -32.94
N ALA A 16 -18.68 -29.69 -32.31
CA ALA A 16 -18.70 -29.88 -30.87
C ALA A 16 -18.25 -28.55 -30.23
N SER A 17 -19.20 -27.71 -29.86
CA SER A 17 -18.95 -26.58 -28.96
C SER A 17 -18.53 -27.14 -27.60
N SER A 18 -17.23 -27.31 -27.39
CA SER A 18 -16.66 -27.52 -26.07
C SER A 18 -16.85 -26.23 -25.27
N THR A 19 -17.85 -26.20 -24.40
CA THR A 19 -17.94 -25.24 -23.31
C THR A 19 -16.70 -25.44 -22.43
N LEU A 20 -15.72 -24.56 -22.60
CA LEU A 20 -14.67 -24.37 -21.61
C LEU A 20 -15.36 -23.83 -20.35
N PHE A 21 -15.63 -24.71 -19.39
CA PHE A 21 -15.88 -24.30 -18.03
C PHE A 21 -14.57 -23.71 -17.50
N VAL A 22 -14.45 -22.39 -17.57
CA VAL A 22 -13.51 -21.67 -16.71
C VAL A 22 -14.03 -21.88 -15.30
N TYR A 23 -13.39 -22.77 -14.55
CA TYR A 23 -13.55 -22.83 -13.09
C TYR A 23 -13.03 -21.50 -12.53
N GLY A 24 -13.91 -20.51 -12.45
CA GLY A 24 -13.65 -19.31 -11.68
C GLY A 24 -13.49 -19.71 -10.21
N GLN A 25 -12.37 -19.33 -9.60
CA GLN A 25 -12.16 -19.52 -8.17
C GLN A 25 -13.32 -18.84 -7.43
N GLN A 26 -14.07 -19.61 -6.63
CA GLN A 26 -15.22 -19.07 -5.90
C GLN A 26 -14.71 -18.09 -4.83
N LYS A 27 -14.86 -16.79 -5.10
CA LYS A 27 -14.56 -15.70 -4.16
C LYS A 27 -15.82 -15.39 -3.37
N THR A 28 -15.78 -15.56 -2.06
CA THR A 28 -16.81 -15.09 -1.12
C THR A 28 -16.40 -13.71 -0.61
N ALA A 29 -17.14 -12.67 -0.99
CA ALA A 29 -16.97 -11.34 -0.41
C ALA A 29 -17.89 -11.20 0.81
N ILE A 30 -17.35 -10.69 1.93
CA ILE A 30 -18.19 -10.31 3.07
C ILE A 30 -18.88 -9.00 2.71
N ASN A 31 -20.21 -9.04 2.59
CA ASN A 31 -20.99 -7.86 2.26
C ASN A 31 -21.11 -6.93 3.49
N LEU A 32 -20.61 -5.70 3.37
CA LEU A 32 -20.59 -4.71 4.44
C LEU A 32 -21.75 -3.72 4.31
N THR A 33 -22.97 -4.23 4.12
CA THR A 33 -24.22 -3.45 4.21
C THR A 33 -24.78 -3.42 5.62
N ASP A 34 -24.48 -4.44 6.42
CA ASP A 34 -24.84 -4.60 7.82
C ASP A 34 -23.82 -5.55 8.50
N LEU A 35 -24.09 -5.97 9.74
CA LEU A 35 -23.19 -6.82 10.53
C LEU A 35 -23.63 -8.31 10.55
N SER A 36 -24.56 -8.72 9.68
CA SER A 36 -25.14 -10.08 9.69
C SER A 36 -24.13 -11.19 9.39
N ALA A 37 -23.01 -10.87 8.73
CA ALA A 37 -21.91 -11.79 8.50
C ALA A 37 -21.13 -12.15 9.77
N PHE A 38 -21.42 -11.50 10.90
CA PHE A 38 -20.67 -11.63 12.15
C PHE A 38 -21.54 -12.09 13.33
N LYS A 39 -20.93 -12.88 14.21
CA LYS A 39 -21.54 -13.41 15.44
C LYS A 39 -21.55 -12.31 16.50
N ASN A 40 -22.73 -11.92 16.96
CA ASN A 40 -22.96 -11.05 18.13
C ASN A 40 -22.05 -9.80 18.17
N PRO A 41 -22.09 -8.91 17.16
CA PRO A 41 -21.25 -7.72 17.13
C PRO A 41 -21.45 -6.85 18.39
N GLY A 42 -20.35 -6.45 19.01
CA GLY A 42 -20.36 -5.50 20.12
C GLY A 42 -20.72 -4.07 19.67
N ASN A 43 -21.05 -3.21 20.64
CA ASN A 43 -21.54 -1.84 20.37
C ASN A 43 -20.47 -0.88 19.83
N THR A 44 -19.21 -1.31 19.72
CA THR A 44 -18.12 -0.54 19.09
C THR A 44 -18.00 -0.80 17.60
N TRP A 45 -18.67 -1.83 17.09
CA TRP A 45 -18.69 -2.18 15.66
C TRP A 45 -19.86 -1.52 14.95
N SER A 46 -19.58 -0.95 13.78
CA SER A 46 -20.58 -0.30 12.94
C SER A 46 -20.20 -0.39 11.47
N ILE A 47 -21.17 -0.08 10.59
CA ILE A 47 -20.95 0.05 9.16
C ILE A 47 -20.97 1.53 8.76
N ALA A 48 -20.04 1.91 7.88
CA ALA A 48 -19.79 3.25 7.42
C ALA A 48 -19.58 3.30 5.90
N SER A 49 -19.79 4.46 5.28
CA SER A 49 -19.35 4.74 3.90
C SER A 49 -17.98 5.37 3.83
N ASN A 50 -17.58 6.08 4.88
CA ASN A 50 -16.31 6.80 4.94
C ASN A 50 -15.89 7.00 6.40
N LEU A 51 -14.60 7.29 6.60
CA LEU A 51 -14.06 7.70 7.88
C LEU A 51 -12.79 8.55 7.70
N SER A 52 -12.45 9.33 8.72
CA SER A 52 -11.17 10.03 8.82
C SER A 52 -10.58 9.88 10.21
N THR A 53 -9.27 10.05 10.33
CA THR A 53 -8.55 10.10 11.61
C THR A 53 -7.84 11.45 11.77
N ASP A 54 -7.39 11.73 12.99
CA ASP A 54 -6.62 12.91 13.34
C ASP A 54 -5.19 12.46 13.66
N LEU A 55 -4.21 12.81 12.83
CA LEU A 55 -2.81 12.42 13.02
C LEU A 55 -2.19 12.99 14.31
N GLU A 56 -2.86 13.89 15.01
CA GLU A 56 -2.41 14.42 16.31
C GLU A 56 -3.11 13.77 17.50
N LYS A 57 -4.15 12.95 17.27
CA LYS A 57 -4.92 12.31 18.35
C LYS A 57 -4.92 10.80 18.20
N PRO A 58 -4.45 10.05 19.21
CA PRO A 58 -4.43 8.62 19.13
C PRO A 58 -5.84 8.04 19.14
N ASN A 59 -6.01 6.92 18.43
CA ASN A 59 -7.14 6.02 18.58
C ASN A 59 -8.54 6.62 18.31
N ILE A 60 -8.65 7.58 17.39
CA ILE A 60 -9.92 8.23 17.07
C ILE A 60 -10.26 8.16 15.57
N PHE A 61 -11.52 7.85 15.28
CA PHE A 61 -12.13 8.08 13.97
C PHE A 61 -13.28 9.08 14.05
N LYS A 62 -13.49 9.79 12.96
CA LYS A 62 -14.73 10.45 12.60
C LYS A 62 -15.38 9.59 11.52
N VAL A 63 -16.55 9.05 11.80
CA VAL A 63 -17.22 8.05 10.97
C VAL A 63 -18.43 8.67 10.27
N GLU A 64 -18.57 8.41 8.98
CA GLU A 64 -19.74 8.79 8.19
C GLU A 64 -20.63 7.57 7.96
N LYS A 65 -21.91 7.68 8.32
CA LYS A 65 -22.88 6.59 8.18
C LYS A 65 -23.08 6.25 6.69
N GLY A 66 -23.08 4.96 6.39
CA GLY A 66 -23.29 4.46 5.04
C GLY A 66 -22.99 2.97 4.98
N THR A 67 -22.45 2.49 3.86
CA THR A 67 -22.11 1.08 3.63
C THR A 67 -20.72 0.91 3.01
N GLY A 68 -20.13 -0.26 3.15
CA GLY A 68 -18.88 -0.63 2.50
C GLY A 68 -17.64 -0.65 3.41
N ILE A 69 -17.73 -0.08 4.61
CA ILE A 69 -16.63 -0.10 5.59
C ILE A 69 -17.15 -0.63 6.94
N LEU A 70 -16.46 -1.64 7.47
CA LEU A 70 -16.64 -2.11 8.84
C LEU A 70 -15.71 -1.31 9.75
N VAL A 71 -16.23 -0.70 10.81
CA VAL A 71 -15.46 0.16 11.72
C VAL A 71 -15.61 -0.34 13.15
N ASN A 72 -14.48 -0.50 13.84
CA ASN A 72 -14.42 -0.62 15.29
C ASN A 72 -13.89 0.67 15.90
N GLN A 73 -14.57 1.19 16.92
CA GLN A 73 -14.12 2.38 17.65
C GLN A 73 -14.37 2.22 19.17
N PRO A 74 -13.45 1.54 19.88
CA PRO A 74 -13.51 1.44 21.32
C PRO A 74 -13.13 2.76 21.96
N THR A 75 -13.71 3.03 23.14
CA THR A 75 -13.39 4.21 23.94
C THR A 75 -13.30 3.82 25.41
N ALA A 76 -12.75 4.69 26.25
CA ALA A 76 -12.71 4.45 27.70
C ALA A 76 -14.10 4.19 28.35
N LYS A 77 -15.19 4.61 27.70
CA LYS A 77 -16.57 4.39 28.17
C LYS A 77 -17.26 3.20 27.52
N ASN A 78 -16.78 2.76 26.36
CA ASN A 78 -17.36 1.69 25.57
C ASN A 78 -16.23 0.76 25.14
N ASN A 79 -15.97 -0.24 25.97
CA ASN A 79 -14.93 -1.22 25.72
C ASN A 79 -15.26 -1.98 24.44
N GLY A 80 -14.24 -2.20 23.62
CA GLY A 80 -14.40 -3.01 22.42
C GLY A 80 -14.55 -4.49 22.74
N SER A 81 -15.04 -5.22 21.76
CA SER A 81 -15.07 -6.68 21.78
C SER A 81 -14.61 -7.19 20.43
N ASP A 82 -14.05 -8.39 20.39
CA ASP A 82 -13.70 -9.01 19.12
C ASP A 82 -14.93 -9.34 18.28
N LEU A 83 -14.70 -9.43 16.97
CA LEU A 83 -15.73 -9.75 15.99
C LEU A 83 -15.37 -11.03 15.26
N TYR A 84 -16.31 -11.96 15.18
CA TYR A 84 -16.11 -13.29 14.57
C TYR A 84 -17.06 -13.47 13.40
N THR A 85 -16.60 -14.01 12.29
CA THR A 85 -17.49 -14.39 11.18
C THR A 85 -18.44 -15.51 11.59
N VAL A 86 -19.66 -15.49 11.05
CA VAL A 86 -20.61 -16.61 11.17
C VAL A 86 -20.04 -17.86 10.50
N GLU A 87 -19.54 -17.70 9.27
CA GLU A 87 -18.86 -18.75 8.52
C GLU A 87 -17.50 -19.12 9.13
N GLU A 88 -17.12 -20.38 8.91
CA GLU A 88 -15.85 -20.95 9.36
C GLU A 88 -15.03 -21.45 8.17
N PHE A 89 -13.73 -21.19 8.23
CA PHE A 89 -12.82 -21.36 7.11
C PHE A 89 -11.69 -22.33 7.44
N GLY A 90 -11.27 -23.11 6.44
CA GLY A 90 -10.09 -23.98 6.49
C GLY A 90 -8.92 -23.33 5.73
N ASP A 91 -8.39 -24.03 4.74
CA ASP A 91 -7.41 -23.49 3.79
C ASP A 91 -8.05 -22.37 2.96
N VAL A 92 -7.45 -21.17 2.97
CA VAL A 92 -8.01 -19.98 2.31
C VAL A 92 -6.93 -19.02 1.82
N ILE A 93 -7.32 -18.19 0.85
CA ILE A 93 -6.70 -16.89 0.59
C ILE A 93 -7.65 -15.82 1.15
N LEU A 94 -7.18 -15.08 2.15
CA LEU A 94 -7.84 -13.88 2.69
C LEU A 94 -7.19 -12.64 2.06
N GLU A 95 -7.99 -11.76 1.50
CA GLU A 95 -7.56 -10.47 0.96
C GLU A 95 -8.49 -9.38 1.51
N LEU A 96 -7.94 -8.33 2.10
CA LEU A 96 -8.72 -7.23 2.66
C LEU A 96 -7.92 -5.93 2.68
N ASP A 97 -8.62 -4.81 2.80
CA ASP A 97 -8.01 -3.55 3.18
C ASP A 97 -8.32 -3.22 4.64
N TYR A 98 -7.36 -2.65 5.34
CA TYR A 98 -7.56 -2.14 6.70
C TYR A 98 -6.95 -0.75 6.89
N LEU A 99 -7.46 -0.01 7.86
CA LEU A 99 -7.02 1.33 8.22
C LEU A 99 -7.03 1.46 9.75
N VAL A 100 -5.96 2.00 10.30
CA VAL A 100 -5.81 2.23 11.75
C VAL A 100 -5.76 3.71 12.08
N ALA A 101 -6.29 4.09 13.25
CA ALA A 101 -6.01 5.40 13.84
C ALA A 101 -4.56 5.43 14.38
N LYS A 102 -4.04 6.64 14.63
CA LYS A 102 -2.68 6.78 15.20
C LYS A 102 -2.56 6.03 16.52
N GLY A 103 -1.48 5.26 16.67
CA GLY A 103 -1.17 4.45 17.84
C GLY A 103 -2.16 3.32 18.12
N ALA A 104 -3.06 2.99 17.19
CA ALA A 104 -4.02 1.92 17.39
C ALA A 104 -3.37 0.54 17.16
N ASN A 105 -3.99 -0.46 17.78
CA ASN A 105 -3.60 -1.87 17.71
C ASN A 105 -4.87 -2.71 17.47
N SER A 106 -4.73 -3.78 16.70
CA SER A 106 -5.76 -4.79 16.41
C SER A 106 -5.04 -6.07 15.91
N GLY A 107 -5.80 -7.03 15.39
CA GLY A 107 -5.26 -8.28 14.86
C GLY A 107 -6.26 -8.99 13.97
N ILE A 108 -5.74 -9.68 12.96
CA ILE A 108 -6.49 -10.60 12.11
C ILE A 108 -6.15 -12.01 12.57
N TYR A 109 -7.11 -12.69 13.18
CA TYR A 109 -6.94 -14.06 13.66
C TYR A 109 -7.54 -15.05 12.66
N LEU A 110 -6.68 -15.82 12.01
CA LEU A 110 -7.08 -16.92 11.15
C LEU A 110 -7.60 -18.07 12.04
N GLN A 111 -8.81 -18.55 11.74
CA GLN A 111 -9.53 -19.53 12.56
C GLN A 111 -9.68 -19.14 14.05
N GLY A 112 -9.61 -17.84 14.36
CA GLY A 112 -9.65 -17.34 15.74
C GLY A 112 -8.36 -17.54 16.54
N ASN A 113 -7.31 -18.10 15.93
CA ASN A 113 -6.19 -18.71 16.67
C ASN A 113 -4.80 -18.28 16.23
N TYR A 114 -4.63 -17.80 14.99
CA TYR A 114 -3.34 -17.38 14.47
C TYR A 114 -3.38 -15.90 14.09
N GLU A 115 -2.82 -15.06 14.96
CA GLU A 115 -2.81 -13.62 14.81
C GLU A 115 -1.77 -13.16 13.79
N ILE A 116 -2.27 -12.50 12.76
CA ILE A 116 -1.52 -11.51 12.00
C ILE A 116 -1.76 -10.16 12.65
N GLN A 117 -0.68 -9.57 13.15
CA GLN A 117 -0.73 -8.34 13.91
C GLN A 117 -1.13 -7.14 13.06
N ILE A 118 -1.99 -6.28 13.61
CA ILE A 118 -2.26 -4.94 13.09
C ILE A 118 -1.79 -3.92 14.13
N GLU A 119 -0.86 -3.07 13.75
CA GLU A 119 -0.35 -2.01 14.63
C GLU A 119 -0.02 -0.76 13.81
N ASP A 120 -0.12 0.43 14.41
CA ASP A 120 0.54 1.61 13.88
C ASP A 120 2.06 1.48 14.00
N SER A 121 2.67 0.83 13.01
CA SER A 121 4.13 0.70 12.88
C SER A 121 4.74 1.70 11.90
N TRP A 122 4.07 2.81 11.59
CA TRP A 122 4.57 3.78 10.60
C TRP A 122 5.90 4.43 11.01
N GLY A 123 6.91 4.32 10.14
CA GLY A 123 8.27 4.81 10.40
C GLY A 123 9.13 3.91 11.29
N LEU A 124 8.62 2.76 11.75
CA LEU A 124 9.41 1.80 12.52
C LEU A 124 10.49 1.16 11.64
N LEU A 125 11.76 1.27 12.03
CA LEU A 125 12.87 0.75 11.24
C LEU A 125 13.08 -0.76 11.39
N VAL A 126 12.90 -1.28 12.62
CA VAL A 126 13.15 -2.68 12.96
C VAL A 126 11.83 -3.30 13.44
N PRO A 127 11.13 -4.07 12.59
CA PRO A 127 9.90 -4.73 12.99
C PRO A 127 10.18 -5.84 14.00
N THR A 128 9.21 -6.08 14.88
CA THR A 128 9.23 -7.18 15.85
C THR A 128 8.03 -8.11 15.61
N ALA A 129 7.91 -9.19 16.39
CA ALA A 129 6.74 -10.05 16.37
C ALA A 129 5.44 -9.34 16.85
N ALA A 130 5.54 -8.12 17.40
CA ALA A 130 4.41 -7.29 17.82
C ALA A 130 4.07 -6.17 16.83
N SER A 131 4.83 -6.04 15.73
CA SER A 131 4.65 -4.99 14.73
C SER A 131 3.67 -5.40 13.63
N ASN A 132 3.17 -4.42 12.89
CA ASN A 132 2.20 -4.61 11.79
C ASN A 132 2.66 -5.69 10.79
N GLY A 133 1.76 -6.61 10.45
CA GLY A 133 2.02 -7.72 9.53
C GLY A 133 2.87 -8.86 10.10
N ALA A 134 3.30 -8.79 11.37
CA ALA A 134 3.96 -9.91 12.05
C ALA A 134 2.99 -11.06 12.33
N ILE A 135 3.55 -12.25 12.51
CA ILE A 135 2.83 -13.38 13.13
C ILE A 135 3.11 -13.29 14.62
N TYR A 136 2.07 -13.04 15.43
CA TYR A 136 2.25 -12.73 16.85
C TYR A 136 2.78 -13.92 17.64
N SER A 137 3.45 -13.63 18.76
CA SER A 137 4.07 -14.65 19.59
C SER A 137 3.06 -15.60 20.22
N ARG A 138 3.48 -16.85 20.39
CA ARG A 138 2.90 -17.80 21.35
C ARG A 138 3.28 -17.37 22.76
N TRP A 139 2.55 -17.86 23.75
CA TRP A 139 2.70 -17.42 25.13
C TRP A 139 2.84 -18.58 26.10
N ASP A 140 3.83 -18.51 26.99
CA ASP A 140 4.06 -19.46 28.08
C ASP A 140 4.14 -18.70 29.40
N ASP A 141 3.05 -18.74 30.17
CA ASP A 141 2.95 -18.04 31.45
C ASP A 141 3.86 -18.62 32.54
N ALA A 142 4.44 -19.81 32.33
CA ALA A 142 5.40 -20.40 33.27
C ALA A 142 6.81 -19.80 33.15
N LYS A 143 7.11 -19.07 32.06
CA LYS A 143 8.41 -18.42 31.86
C LYS A 143 8.52 -17.08 32.60
N PRO A 144 9.75 -16.60 32.87
CA PRO A 144 9.97 -15.27 33.43
C PRO A 144 9.32 -14.15 32.60
N GLU A 145 8.95 -13.05 33.27
CA GLU A 145 8.44 -11.85 32.60
C GLU A 145 9.47 -11.34 31.57
N GLY A 146 9.00 -10.99 30.36
CA GLY A 146 9.88 -10.69 29.22
C GLY A 146 10.33 -11.89 28.38
N GLU A 147 10.20 -13.12 28.88
CA GLU A 147 10.53 -14.37 28.15
C GLU A 147 9.31 -15.23 27.81
N LYS A 148 8.11 -14.79 28.21
CA LYS A 148 6.85 -15.51 27.99
C LYS A 148 6.47 -15.62 26.51
N GLY A 149 6.83 -14.61 25.71
CA GLY A 149 6.60 -14.61 24.27
C GLY A 149 7.64 -15.45 23.54
N PHE A 150 7.20 -16.40 22.70
CA PHE A 150 8.09 -17.23 21.89
C PHE A 150 7.44 -17.60 20.55
N ASP A 151 8.22 -18.10 19.59
CA ASP A 151 7.77 -18.48 18.25
C ASP A 151 6.94 -17.41 17.51
N GLY A 152 7.20 -16.13 17.78
CA GLY A 152 6.67 -15.01 17.00
C GLY A 152 7.59 -14.70 15.83
N PHE A 153 7.04 -14.24 14.70
CA PHE A 153 7.79 -13.94 13.49
C PHE A 153 7.58 -12.50 13.09
N ALA A 154 8.64 -11.69 13.19
CA ALA A 154 8.64 -10.33 12.64
C ALA A 154 8.51 -10.37 11.12
N ALA A 155 7.81 -9.37 10.55
CA ALA A 155 7.78 -9.15 9.11
C ALA A 155 9.22 -8.95 8.58
N ARG A 156 9.52 -9.47 7.38
CA ARG A 156 10.85 -9.30 6.74
C ARG A 156 11.32 -7.85 6.62
N GLN A 157 10.36 -6.94 6.46
CA GLN A 157 10.58 -5.50 6.39
C GLN A 157 9.29 -4.78 6.80
N ASN A 158 9.42 -3.56 7.32
CA ASN A 158 8.26 -2.72 7.60
C ASN A 158 7.84 -1.97 6.32
N VAL A 159 6.62 -2.22 5.90
CA VAL A 159 6.01 -1.61 4.70
C VAL A 159 4.69 -0.91 5.04
N SER A 160 4.53 -0.51 6.30
CA SER A 160 3.33 0.16 6.79
C SER A 160 3.21 1.59 6.26
N ARG A 161 2.02 1.96 5.81
CA ARG A 161 1.64 3.35 5.53
C ARG A 161 1.30 4.13 6.80
N ALA A 162 1.23 5.46 6.69
CA ALA A 162 0.76 6.33 7.77
C ALA A 162 -0.64 5.96 8.29
N PRO A 163 -0.97 6.24 9.57
CA PRO A 163 -2.31 6.10 10.10
C PRO A 163 -3.34 6.88 9.28
N GLY A 164 -4.55 6.33 9.15
CA GLY A 164 -5.58 6.93 8.32
C GLY A 164 -5.45 6.69 6.81
N LEU A 165 -4.40 5.98 6.37
CA LEU A 165 -4.25 5.48 5.01
C LEU A 165 -4.65 4.00 4.94
N TRP A 166 -5.20 3.59 3.80
CA TRP A 166 -5.56 2.19 3.59
C TRP A 166 -4.32 1.34 3.37
N GLN A 167 -4.20 0.29 4.18
CA GLN A 167 -3.28 -0.82 4.01
C GLN A 167 -4.01 -1.93 3.25
N HIS A 168 -3.30 -2.67 2.40
CA HIS A 168 -3.84 -3.84 1.72
C HIS A 168 -3.08 -5.09 2.14
N ILE A 169 -3.77 -6.13 2.58
CA ILE A 169 -3.14 -7.38 3.02
C ILE A 169 -3.74 -8.58 2.30
N LYS A 170 -2.86 -9.51 1.94
CA LYS A 170 -3.23 -10.78 1.32
C LYS A 170 -2.49 -11.93 1.99
N ILE A 171 -3.24 -12.90 2.50
CA ILE A 171 -2.75 -14.01 3.29
C ILE A 171 -3.19 -15.31 2.64
N ALA A 172 -2.23 -16.14 2.22
CA ALA A 172 -2.49 -17.53 1.85
C ALA A 172 -2.25 -18.41 3.08
N PHE A 173 -3.33 -18.93 3.67
CA PHE A 173 -3.31 -19.72 4.88
C PHE A 173 -3.67 -21.17 4.61
N GLN A 174 -2.85 -22.07 5.13
CA GLN A 174 -3.14 -23.50 5.22
C GLN A 174 -3.51 -23.83 6.66
N ALA A 175 -4.70 -24.39 6.87
CA ALA A 175 -5.20 -24.83 8.15
C ALA A 175 -4.43 -26.07 8.67
N PRO A 176 -4.41 -26.28 10.00
CA PRO A 176 -3.89 -27.53 10.55
C PRO A 176 -4.81 -28.71 10.16
N LYS A 177 -4.22 -29.89 9.99
CA LYS A 177 -4.96 -31.12 9.62
C LYS A 177 -5.00 -32.08 10.78
N PHE A 178 -6.08 -32.87 10.82
CA PHE A 178 -6.35 -33.84 11.87
C PHE A 178 -6.76 -35.15 11.24
N ASP A 179 -6.40 -36.27 11.86
CA ASP A 179 -6.93 -37.58 11.50
C ASP A 179 -8.36 -37.79 12.04
N ALA A 180 -8.96 -38.93 11.70
CA ALA A 180 -10.31 -39.28 12.14
C ALA A 180 -10.46 -39.41 13.67
N SER A 181 -9.35 -39.57 14.41
CA SER A 181 -9.35 -39.61 15.88
C SER A 181 -9.25 -38.21 16.51
N GLY A 182 -9.10 -37.17 15.69
CA GLY A 182 -8.89 -35.79 16.14
C GLY A 182 -7.45 -35.49 16.54
N LYS A 183 -6.49 -36.36 16.20
CA LYS A 183 -5.06 -36.10 16.42
C LYS A 183 -4.51 -35.25 15.29
N LYS A 184 -3.78 -34.18 15.63
CA LYS A 184 -3.12 -33.31 14.64
C LYS A 184 -2.10 -34.10 13.82
N THR A 185 -2.21 -34.00 12.49
CA THR A 185 -1.33 -34.66 11.51
C THR A 185 -0.43 -33.68 10.78
N SER A 186 -0.81 -32.39 10.69
CA SER A 186 0.06 -31.33 10.18
C SER A 186 -0.28 -29.98 10.82
N ASN A 187 0.74 -29.16 11.02
CA ASN A 187 0.62 -27.80 11.50
C ASN A 187 -0.06 -26.87 10.48
N ALA A 188 -0.58 -25.75 10.98
CA ALA A 188 -1.01 -24.65 10.14
C ALA A 188 0.22 -23.96 9.51
N ARG A 189 0.00 -23.25 8.40
CA ARG A 189 1.08 -22.55 7.69
C ARG A 189 0.58 -21.26 7.06
N ILE A 190 1.37 -20.20 7.20
CA ILE A 190 1.25 -19.01 6.35
C ILE A 190 2.10 -19.29 5.11
N LEU A 191 1.44 -19.66 4.02
CA LEU A 191 2.12 -19.97 2.76
C LEU A 191 2.72 -18.71 2.14
N SER A 192 1.98 -17.60 2.17
CA SER A 192 2.48 -16.27 1.88
C SER A 192 1.67 -15.23 2.65
N LEU A 193 2.34 -14.13 2.99
CA LEU A 193 1.70 -12.94 3.49
C LEU A 193 2.29 -11.72 2.78
N GLU A 194 1.44 -11.03 2.03
CA GLU A 194 1.77 -9.79 1.35
C GLU A 194 1.09 -8.62 2.06
N LEU A 195 1.85 -7.57 2.32
CA LEU A 195 1.35 -6.30 2.84
C LEU A 195 1.75 -5.19 1.86
N ASN A 196 0.76 -4.41 1.40
CA ASN A 196 0.93 -3.33 0.43
C ASN A 196 1.68 -3.75 -0.85
N GLY A 197 1.46 -4.99 -1.29
CA GLY A 197 2.11 -5.57 -2.47
C GLY A 197 3.52 -6.11 -2.23
N VAL A 198 4.00 -6.16 -0.99
CA VAL A 198 5.31 -6.68 -0.61
C VAL A 198 5.17 -7.98 0.16
N LEU A 199 5.86 -9.05 -0.27
CA LEU A 199 5.91 -10.33 0.43
C LEU A 199 6.73 -10.21 1.72
N ILE A 200 6.06 -10.24 2.88
CA ILE A 200 6.68 -10.06 4.19
C ILE A 200 6.79 -11.35 5.01
N HIS A 201 6.02 -12.39 4.67
CA HIS A 201 6.22 -13.77 5.14
C HIS A 201 6.09 -14.76 3.99
N ASP A 202 6.89 -15.81 4.03
CA ASP A 202 6.93 -16.84 2.99
C ASP A 202 7.09 -18.20 3.68
N ASN A 203 6.04 -19.01 3.57
CA ASN A 203 6.05 -20.41 3.96
C ASN A 203 6.44 -20.65 5.44
N ILE A 204 5.83 -19.90 6.35
CA ILE A 204 6.05 -19.98 7.80
C ILE A 204 5.12 -21.00 8.44
N GLU A 205 5.70 -22.03 9.04
CA GLU A 205 4.98 -23.06 9.80
C GLU A 205 4.62 -22.59 11.20
N LEU A 206 3.37 -22.81 11.60
CA LEU A 206 2.84 -22.38 12.88
C LEU A 206 2.71 -23.59 13.81
N LEU A 207 3.59 -23.66 14.82
CA LEU A 207 3.67 -24.82 15.73
C LEU A 207 2.51 -24.92 16.72
N GLY A 208 1.73 -23.85 16.87
CA GLY A 208 0.55 -23.79 17.70
C GLY A 208 -0.09 -22.41 17.62
N VAL A 209 -1.14 -22.20 18.43
CA VAL A 209 -1.92 -20.96 18.45
C VAL A 209 -1.10 -19.79 19.02
N THR A 210 -1.35 -18.59 18.51
CA THR A 210 -0.74 -17.35 19.03
C THR A 210 -1.40 -16.94 20.35
N ARG A 211 -0.81 -15.97 21.06
CA ARG A 211 -1.47 -15.38 22.23
C ARG A 211 -2.84 -14.83 21.83
N GLY A 212 -3.78 -14.88 22.77
CA GLY A 212 -5.13 -14.37 22.56
C GLY A 212 -6.04 -15.32 21.80
N ALA A 213 -5.58 -16.50 21.34
CA ALA A 213 -6.39 -17.48 20.62
C ALA A 213 -7.72 -17.80 21.30
N SER A 214 -8.77 -17.94 20.50
CA SER A 214 -10.14 -18.17 20.98
C SER A 214 -10.39 -19.60 21.48
N ASP A 215 -9.66 -20.58 20.93
CA ASP A 215 -9.81 -21.99 21.26
C ASP A 215 -8.55 -22.78 20.87
N LYS A 216 -8.59 -24.10 21.01
CA LYS A 216 -7.61 -25.05 20.47
C LYS A 216 -7.64 -25.07 18.94
N GLU A 217 -6.57 -25.58 18.33
CA GLU A 217 -6.48 -25.77 16.88
C GLU A 217 -7.59 -26.69 16.35
N LYS A 218 -8.17 -26.33 15.21
CA LYS A 218 -9.24 -27.07 14.51
C LYS A 218 -9.04 -26.99 13.00
N ALA A 219 -9.65 -27.91 12.26
CA ALA A 219 -9.58 -27.92 10.79
C ALA A 219 -10.30 -26.72 10.15
N LYS A 220 -11.33 -26.18 10.81
CA LYS A 220 -12.05 -24.95 10.42
C LYS A 220 -12.31 -24.08 11.63
N GLY A 221 -12.37 -22.76 11.42
CA GLY A 221 -12.76 -21.79 12.45
C GLY A 221 -13.10 -20.42 11.85
N SER A 222 -13.74 -19.56 12.63
CA SER A 222 -14.10 -18.20 12.20
C SER A 222 -12.88 -17.34 11.89
N LEU A 223 -12.99 -16.42 10.94
CA LEU A 223 -12.11 -15.26 10.91
C LEU A 223 -12.48 -14.37 12.10
N ARG A 224 -11.49 -13.97 12.89
CA ARG A 224 -11.68 -13.03 14.00
C ARG A 224 -10.91 -11.74 13.74
N LEU A 225 -11.58 -10.63 13.99
CA LEU A 225 -11.00 -9.29 13.99
C LEU A 225 -10.96 -8.80 15.43
N GLN A 226 -9.76 -8.50 15.94
CA GLN A 226 -9.59 -8.06 17.32
C GLN A 226 -10.13 -6.63 17.48
N GLY A 227 -11.03 -6.44 18.43
CA GLY A 227 -11.79 -5.19 18.57
C GLY A 227 -11.64 -4.50 19.92
N ASP A 228 -10.99 -5.14 20.89
CA ASP A 228 -10.86 -4.65 22.26
C ASP A 228 -9.66 -3.72 22.50
N HIS A 229 -8.76 -3.55 21.53
CA HIS A 229 -7.53 -2.74 21.66
C HIS A 229 -7.67 -1.32 21.11
N GLY A 230 -8.00 -1.18 19.82
CA GLY A 230 -7.94 0.11 19.14
C GLY A 230 -8.93 0.30 18.00
N ALA A 231 -8.99 1.54 17.53
CA ALA A 231 -9.81 1.98 16.42
C ALA A 231 -9.20 1.50 15.10
N VAL A 232 -9.94 0.60 14.45
CA VAL A 232 -9.56 -0.04 13.19
C VAL A 232 -10.77 -0.12 12.27
N ALA A 233 -10.53 -0.02 10.97
CA ALA A 233 -11.55 -0.18 9.94
C ALA A 233 -11.11 -1.20 8.89
N PHE A 234 -12.07 -1.88 8.29
CA PHE A 234 -11.86 -2.90 7.28
C PHE A 234 -12.81 -2.68 6.10
N ARG A 235 -12.34 -2.96 4.88
CA ARG A 235 -13.18 -3.01 3.69
C ARG A 235 -12.66 -4.06 2.72
N ASN A 236 -13.43 -4.33 1.66
CA ASN A 236 -13.03 -5.25 0.59
C ASN A 236 -12.62 -6.65 1.08
N ILE A 237 -13.25 -7.16 2.14
CA ILE A 237 -12.90 -8.45 2.74
C ILE A 237 -13.36 -9.57 1.79
N GLN A 238 -12.38 -10.21 1.14
CA GLN A 238 -12.56 -11.31 0.21
C GLN A 238 -11.89 -12.56 0.76
N ILE A 239 -12.62 -13.68 0.72
CA ILE A 239 -12.14 -14.99 1.12
C ILE A 239 -12.35 -15.92 -0.06
N SER A 240 -11.31 -16.67 -0.43
CA SER A 240 -11.39 -17.64 -1.52
C SER A 240 -10.68 -18.93 -1.15
N GLU A 241 -11.07 -20.02 -1.80
CA GLU A 241 -10.41 -21.31 -1.59
C GLU A 241 -8.94 -21.24 -1.97
N LEU A 242 -8.08 -21.86 -1.16
CA LEU A 242 -6.69 -22.07 -1.52
C LEU A 242 -6.62 -23.15 -2.63
N PRO A 243 -6.07 -22.85 -3.81
CA PRO A 243 -6.03 -23.83 -4.90
C PRO A 243 -5.14 -25.02 -4.53
N ALA A 244 -5.58 -26.23 -4.88
CA ALA A 244 -4.87 -27.49 -4.57
C ALA A 244 -3.42 -27.53 -5.12
N ASN A 245 -3.18 -26.76 -6.20
CA ASN A 245 -1.87 -26.52 -6.78
C ASN A 245 -1.43 -25.07 -6.57
N ALA A 246 -1.59 -24.51 -5.36
CA ALA A 246 -0.81 -23.34 -4.91
C ALA A 246 0.69 -23.71 -4.81
N ASN A 247 1.21 -24.39 -5.83
CA ASN A 247 2.61 -24.53 -6.10
C ASN A 247 3.12 -23.14 -6.41
N ARG A 248 4.15 -22.79 -5.64
CA ARG A 248 5.05 -21.66 -5.80
C ARG A 248 5.14 -21.25 -7.27
N PRO A 249 5.11 -19.94 -7.59
CA PRO A 249 5.74 -19.50 -8.83
C PRO A 249 7.12 -20.16 -8.85
N GLY A 250 7.37 -21.00 -9.85
CA GLY A 250 8.68 -21.61 -10.02
C GLY A 250 9.69 -20.47 -10.05
N ARG A 251 10.64 -20.47 -9.12
CA ARG A 251 11.74 -19.50 -9.13
C ARG A 251 12.62 -19.89 -10.31
N GLN A 252 12.27 -19.35 -11.47
CA GLN A 252 12.99 -19.52 -12.72
C GLN A 252 13.44 -18.14 -13.19
N ASP A 253 14.06 -17.40 -12.28
CA ASP A 253 14.66 -16.09 -12.56
C ASP A 253 16.12 -16.13 -12.11
N ALA A 254 16.94 -15.31 -12.77
CA ALA A 254 18.32 -15.06 -12.38
C ALA A 254 18.44 -14.68 -10.90
N ASP A 255 19.63 -14.89 -10.31
CA ASP A 255 19.89 -14.42 -8.96
C ASP A 255 19.63 -12.91 -8.88
N PRO A 256 18.81 -12.44 -7.92
CA PRO A 256 18.42 -11.06 -7.88
C PRO A 256 19.60 -10.15 -7.59
N ILE A 257 19.64 -9.01 -8.29
CA ILE A 257 20.61 -7.94 -8.07
C ILE A 257 19.93 -6.83 -7.28
N TYR A 258 19.93 -6.96 -5.96
CA TYR A 258 19.39 -5.97 -5.05
C TYR A 258 20.43 -4.92 -4.67
N ILE A 259 19.99 -3.68 -4.55
CA ILE A 259 20.79 -2.55 -4.08
C ILE A 259 20.19 -2.11 -2.75
N GLU A 260 21.02 -2.13 -1.72
CA GLU A 260 20.68 -1.61 -0.40
C GLU A 260 21.04 -0.14 -0.27
N ALA A 261 20.39 0.57 0.65
CA ALA A 261 20.67 1.97 0.97
C ALA A 261 21.00 2.17 2.47
N PRO A 262 22.10 1.60 2.98
CA PRO A 262 22.53 1.80 4.38
C PRO A 262 23.02 3.23 4.66
N VAL A 263 23.25 4.01 3.61
CA VAL A 263 23.56 5.45 3.61
C VAL A 263 22.73 6.11 2.51
N ASN A 264 22.79 7.44 2.40
CA ASN A 264 22.15 8.14 1.28
C ASN A 264 22.72 7.61 -0.04
N THR A 265 21.86 6.94 -0.80
CA THR A 265 22.25 6.16 -1.98
C THR A 265 21.39 6.60 -3.14
N MET A 266 21.98 6.72 -4.33
CA MET A 266 21.25 7.09 -5.53
C MET A 266 21.57 6.16 -6.68
N ILE A 267 20.57 5.96 -7.54
CA ILE A 267 20.75 5.26 -8.80
C ILE A 267 19.92 5.92 -9.89
N ARG A 268 20.51 6.04 -11.09
CA ARG A 268 19.78 6.42 -12.30
C ARG A 268 19.37 5.17 -13.04
N SER A 269 18.11 5.13 -13.44
CA SER A 269 17.49 4.03 -14.16
C SER A 269 16.21 4.53 -14.83
N PHE A 270 15.61 3.71 -15.67
CA PHE A 270 14.23 3.93 -16.08
C PHE A 270 13.29 3.51 -14.95
N ILE A 271 12.20 4.26 -14.78
CA ILE A 271 11.17 3.97 -13.77
C ILE A 271 9.82 3.87 -14.47
N ASP A 272 9.21 2.69 -14.35
CA ASP A 272 7.82 2.48 -14.76
C ASP A 272 6.91 3.02 -13.65
N VAL A 273 6.34 4.20 -13.87
CA VAL A 273 5.46 4.90 -12.91
C VAL A 273 4.16 4.11 -12.75
N VAL A 274 3.55 3.75 -13.86
CA VAL A 274 2.41 2.82 -13.96
C VAL A 274 2.62 1.95 -15.21
N PRO A 275 1.87 0.86 -15.41
CA PRO A 275 2.02 0.05 -16.62
C PRO A 275 1.97 0.91 -17.89
N ASN A 276 2.97 0.76 -18.76
CA ASN A 276 3.14 1.50 -20.02
C ASN A 276 3.47 3.00 -19.90
N VAL A 277 3.76 3.51 -18.69
CA VAL A 277 4.20 4.90 -18.49
C VAL A 277 5.57 4.89 -17.82
N ARG A 278 6.59 5.28 -18.58
CA ARG A 278 8.00 5.22 -18.17
C ARG A 278 8.61 6.61 -18.10
N SER A 279 9.26 6.91 -16.98
CA SER A 279 10.27 7.96 -16.93
C SER A 279 11.62 7.36 -17.36
N VAL A 280 12.25 7.97 -18.35
CA VAL A 280 13.57 7.56 -18.86
C VAL A 280 14.73 8.40 -18.31
N HIS A 281 14.40 9.48 -17.58
CA HIS A 281 15.37 10.37 -16.93
C HIS A 281 15.10 10.44 -15.43
N ALA A 282 14.88 9.28 -14.81
CA ALA A 282 14.65 9.18 -13.38
C ALA A 282 15.96 8.99 -12.60
N ILE A 283 15.90 9.43 -11.35
CA ILE A 283 16.84 9.10 -10.31
C ILE A 283 16.08 8.64 -9.08
N SER A 284 16.44 7.49 -8.56
CA SER A 284 15.94 6.97 -7.30
C SER A 284 16.93 7.29 -6.19
N VAL A 285 16.43 7.73 -5.06
CA VAL A 285 17.19 8.13 -3.87
C VAL A 285 16.65 7.35 -2.69
N GLY A 286 17.52 6.64 -1.97
CA GLY A 286 17.18 5.88 -0.77
C GLY A 286 18.09 6.27 0.39
N GLY A 287 17.69 5.93 1.61
CA GLY A 287 18.46 6.20 2.80
C GLY A 287 18.24 5.19 3.93
N PRO A 288 19.01 5.30 5.02
CA PRO A 288 19.04 4.32 6.12
C PRO A 288 17.71 4.18 6.88
N GLN A 289 16.77 5.11 6.69
CA GLN A 289 15.43 5.04 7.27
C GLN A 289 14.52 4.02 6.57
N GLN A 290 15.01 3.26 5.58
CA GLN A 290 14.21 2.38 4.72
C GLN A 290 13.05 3.14 4.05
N VAL A 291 13.35 4.36 3.62
CA VAL A 291 12.47 5.19 2.81
C VAL A 291 13.24 5.60 1.56
N ALA A 292 12.55 5.64 0.44
CA ALA A 292 13.14 6.07 -0.82
C ALA A 292 12.11 6.75 -1.71
N PHE A 293 12.60 7.41 -2.75
CA PHE A 293 11.75 8.08 -3.74
C PHE A 293 12.38 8.04 -5.12
N SER A 294 11.58 8.32 -6.15
CA SER A 294 12.07 8.52 -7.52
C SER A 294 11.66 9.89 -8.04
N TYR A 295 12.60 10.56 -8.69
CA TYR A 295 12.47 11.91 -9.21
C TYR A 295 12.75 11.92 -10.70
N ASP A 296 11.93 12.63 -11.47
CA ASP A 296 12.09 12.79 -12.91
C ASP A 296 12.80 14.11 -13.26
N LEU A 297 13.99 13.99 -13.85
CA LEU A 297 14.85 15.13 -14.18
C LEU A 297 14.35 15.95 -15.39
N ASP A 298 13.46 15.39 -16.20
CA ASP A 298 12.92 16.01 -17.42
C ASP A 298 11.67 16.86 -17.15
N ASN A 299 11.01 16.66 -16.01
CA ASN A 299 9.79 17.36 -15.64
C ASN A 299 9.90 18.09 -14.29
N GLY A 300 10.96 17.85 -13.53
CA GLY A 300 11.11 18.39 -12.18
C GLY A 300 10.11 17.77 -11.19
N THR A 301 9.74 16.51 -11.43
CA THR A 301 8.55 15.89 -10.84
C THR A 301 8.91 14.73 -9.94
N LEU A 302 8.37 14.74 -8.72
CA LEU A 302 8.46 13.61 -7.81
C LEU A 302 7.47 12.53 -8.25
N LEU A 303 7.97 11.35 -8.57
CA LEU A 303 7.18 10.28 -9.18
C LEU A 303 6.43 9.44 -8.13
N GLN A 304 7.20 8.94 -7.16
CA GLN A 304 6.75 7.99 -6.16
C GLN A 304 7.69 8.01 -4.94
N GLY A 305 7.18 7.57 -3.80
CA GLY A 305 7.92 7.28 -2.58
C GLY A 305 7.59 5.87 -2.07
N TRP A 306 8.47 5.24 -1.30
CA TRP A 306 8.18 3.93 -0.70
C TRP A 306 8.90 3.68 0.62
N HIS A 307 8.30 2.81 1.43
CA HIS A 307 8.88 2.22 2.64
C HIS A 307 9.35 0.80 2.38
N GLY A 308 10.50 0.43 2.93
CA GLY A 308 11.10 -0.90 2.81
C GLY A 308 12.45 -0.89 2.08
N GLY A 309 12.81 -2.03 1.49
CA GLY A 309 14.05 -2.19 0.73
C GLY A 309 14.16 -1.18 -0.43
N PHE A 310 15.39 -0.85 -0.82
CA PHE A 310 15.62 0.21 -1.81
C PHE A 310 15.24 -0.24 -3.22
N ILE A 311 16.09 -0.97 -3.94
CA ILE A 311 15.84 -1.28 -5.37
C ILE A 311 16.23 -2.71 -5.75
N ASP A 312 15.37 -3.33 -6.56
CA ASP A 312 15.69 -4.46 -7.42
C ASP A 312 16.18 -3.94 -8.78
N ALA A 313 17.48 -4.10 -9.02
CA ALA A 313 18.15 -3.72 -10.26
C ALA A 313 18.31 -4.90 -11.23
N THR A 314 17.78 -6.08 -10.91
CA THR A 314 17.83 -7.26 -11.78
C THR A 314 17.34 -6.97 -13.20
N PRO A 315 16.18 -6.31 -13.42
CA PRO A 315 15.70 -6.05 -14.78
C PRO A 315 16.61 -5.11 -15.58
N MET A 316 17.44 -4.30 -14.92
CA MET A 316 18.37 -3.37 -15.54
C MET A 316 19.71 -4.01 -15.88
N TRP A 317 20.20 -4.95 -15.06
CA TRP A 317 21.57 -5.44 -15.13
C TRP A 317 21.72 -6.92 -15.47
N ASP A 318 20.69 -7.74 -15.29
CA ASP A 318 20.74 -9.12 -15.72
C ASP A 318 20.72 -9.22 -17.26
N GLY A 319 21.70 -9.93 -17.82
CA GLY A 319 21.89 -10.05 -19.26
C GLY A 319 22.07 -8.70 -19.98
N ARG A 320 21.16 -8.38 -20.91
CA ARG A 320 21.16 -7.08 -21.63
C ARG A 320 20.29 -6.01 -20.96
N GLY A 321 19.48 -6.40 -19.96
CA GLY A 321 18.56 -5.53 -19.23
C GLY A 321 17.53 -4.79 -20.10
N ASN A 322 16.54 -4.18 -19.46
CA ASN A 322 15.60 -3.24 -20.09
C ASN A 322 15.76 -1.79 -19.58
N GLY A 323 16.83 -1.54 -18.81
CA GLY A 323 17.15 -0.25 -18.20
C GLY A 323 16.34 0.09 -16.95
N THR A 324 15.38 -0.75 -16.53
CA THR A 324 14.44 -0.42 -15.44
C THR A 324 14.86 -1.02 -14.10
N SER A 325 14.71 -0.24 -13.03
CA SER A 325 14.76 -0.75 -11.66
C SER A 325 13.36 -0.77 -11.03
N LYS A 326 13.14 -1.63 -10.03
CA LYS A 326 11.88 -1.74 -9.30
C LYS A 326 12.07 -1.47 -7.81
N PRO A 327 11.16 -0.75 -7.13
CA PRO A 327 11.17 -0.68 -5.67
C PRO A 327 11.00 -2.06 -5.04
N LEU A 328 11.70 -2.32 -3.94
CA LEU A 328 11.53 -3.54 -3.12
C LEU A 328 10.47 -3.39 -2.01
N GLY A 329 9.93 -2.19 -1.85
CA GLY A 329 9.01 -1.81 -0.77
C GLY A 329 7.61 -1.38 -1.23
N ASN A 330 6.82 -0.88 -0.28
CA ASN A 330 5.45 -0.36 -0.47
C ASN A 330 5.50 0.95 -1.25
N VAL A 331 5.06 0.94 -2.51
CA VAL A 331 5.07 2.14 -3.37
C VAL A 331 3.80 2.97 -3.21
N THR A 332 3.99 4.23 -2.84
CA THR A 332 3.02 5.31 -2.96
C THR A 332 3.35 6.17 -4.17
N ARG A 333 2.40 6.26 -5.11
CA ARG A 333 2.56 7.04 -6.35
C ARG A 333 2.01 8.44 -6.16
N PHE A 334 2.82 9.46 -6.43
CA PHE A 334 2.39 10.85 -6.37
C PHE A 334 1.89 11.36 -7.74
N THR A 335 2.25 10.65 -8.81
CA THR A 335 1.72 10.88 -10.14
C THR A 335 1.50 9.57 -10.90
N LYS A 336 0.54 9.57 -11.82
CA LYS A 336 0.32 8.49 -12.80
C LYS A 336 0.97 8.79 -14.15
N LYS A 337 1.43 10.04 -14.37
CA LYS A 337 2.11 10.49 -15.59
C LYS A 337 3.08 11.63 -15.27
N PRO A 338 4.36 11.54 -15.64
CA PRO A 338 5.27 12.67 -15.53
C PRO A 338 4.72 13.86 -16.32
N VAL A 339 4.51 14.97 -15.62
CA VAL A 339 4.13 16.28 -16.17
C VAL A 339 4.97 17.32 -15.44
N LEU A 340 5.19 18.50 -16.04
CA LEU A 340 5.95 19.57 -15.42
C LEU A 340 5.39 19.96 -14.05
N ALA A 341 6.24 20.01 -13.04
CA ALA A 341 5.84 20.42 -11.69
C ALA A 341 5.53 21.91 -11.56
N VAL A 342 6.05 22.74 -12.49
CA VAL A 342 5.86 24.20 -12.50
C VAL A 342 5.20 24.62 -13.81
N SER A 343 4.19 25.49 -13.72
CA SER A 343 3.53 26.08 -14.88
C SER A 343 3.33 27.58 -14.67
N LYS A 344 3.26 28.34 -15.76
CA LYS A 344 2.69 29.68 -15.75
C LYS A 344 1.18 29.61 -15.96
N LEU A 345 0.41 30.29 -15.12
CA LEU A 345 -1.04 30.39 -15.24
C LEU A 345 -1.45 31.87 -15.17
N ALA A 346 -2.27 32.34 -16.12
CA ALA A 346 -2.82 33.69 -16.07
C ALA A 346 -3.98 33.77 -15.06
N SER A 347 -4.70 32.67 -14.89
CA SER A 347 -5.72 32.43 -13.89
C SER A 347 -5.53 31.06 -13.23
N GLN A 348 -5.90 30.93 -11.96
CA GLN A 348 -5.86 29.65 -11.23
C GLN A 348 -6.75 28.56 -11.84
N GLN A 349 -7.62 28.89 -12.81
CA GLN A 349 -8.45 27.92 -13.52
C GLN A 349 -7.87 27.50 -14.89
N ASP A 350 -6.75 28.09 -15.31
CA ASP A 350 -6.14 27.75 -16.58
C ASP A 350 -5.62 26.31 -16.59
N LYS A 351 -5.71 25.67 -17.76
CA LYS A 351 -5.24 24.30 -17.98
C LYS A 351 -3.76 24.20 -17.64
N TRP A 352 -3.39 23.14 -16.92
CA TRP A 352 -1.99 22.86 -16.62
C TRP A 352 -1.21 22.58 -17.91
N VAL A 353 -0.06 23.23 -18.09
CA VAL A 353 0.83 22.97 -19.23
C VAL A 353 1.55 21.65 -18.99
N VAL A 354 1.43 20.71 -19.94
CA VAL A 354 1.92 19.33 -19.78
C VAL A 354 3.19 19.02 -20.58
N ASP A 355 3.63 19.93 -21.45
CA ASP A 355 4.83 19.78 -22.27
C ASP A 355 5.82 20.93 -22.05
N THR A 356 7.04 20.77 -22.54
CA THR A 356 8.13 21.74 -22.32
C THR A 356 8.17 22.86 -23.35
N VAL A 357 7.26 22.90 -24.34
CA VAL A 357 7.30 23.86 -25.44
C VAL A 357 7.08 25.28 -24.89
N ASN A 358 7.95 26.21 -25.27
CA ASN A 358 7.96 27.61 -24.80
C ASN A 358 8.12 27.81 -23.28
N THR A 359 8.45 26.74 -22.53
CA THR A 359 8.71 26.84 -21.09
C THR A 359 10.15 27.23 -20.79
N GLY A 360 11.08 26.99 -21.72
CA GLY A 360 12.51 27.11 -21.44
C GLY A 360 13.01 26.09 -20.39
N PHE A 361 12.26 24.99 -20.18
CA PHE A 361 12.66 23.94 -19.25
C PHE A 361 14.05 23.41 -19.60
N ARG A 362 14.95 23.42 -18.64
CA ARG A 362 16.29 22.86 -18.79
C ARG A 362 16.80 22.31 -17.48
N THR A 363 16.94 20.99 -17.40
CA THR A 363 17.62 20.34 -16.27
C THR A 363 19.06 20.82 -16.12
N LYS A 364 19.49 21.00 -14.88
CA LYS A 364 20.86 21.33 -14.48
C LYS A 364 21.47 20.22 -13.62
N GLY A 365 20.81 19.07 -13.53
CA GLY A 365 21.23 17.95 -12.68
C GLY A 365 20.91 18.22 -11.21
N TYR A 366 21.86 17.91 -10.34
CA TYR A 366 21.75 18.13 -8.90
C TYR A 366 23.10 18.53 -8.31
N VAL A 367 23.06 19.11 -7.11
CA VAL A 367 24.22 19.24 -6.22
C VAL A 367 23.95 18.43 -4.95
N MET A 368 24.99 18.03 -4.22
CA MET A 368 24.81 17.39 -2.92
C MET A 368 24.85 18.42 -1.81
N ASP A 369 24.04 18.21 -0.78
CA ASP A 369 24.22 18.85 0.51
C ASP A 369 25.30 18.15 1.35
N ASP A 370 25.60 18.68 2.53
CA ASP A 370 26.63 18.15 3.44
C ASP A 370 26.31 16.74 3.99
N GLN A 371 25.11 16.22 3.73
CA GLN A 371 24.71 14.86 4.07
C GLN A 371 24.62 13.96 2.82
N GLU A 372 25.21 14.36 1.69
CA GLU A 372 25.19 13.60 0.43
C GLU A 372 23.79 13.39 -0.14
N ARG A 373 22.84 14.30 0.15
CA ARG A 373 21.49 14.26 -0.42
C ARG A 373 21.39 15.20 -1.62
N PRO A 374 20.69 14.80 -2.70
CA PRO A 374 20.60 15.62 -3.90
C PRO A 374 19.62 16.79 -3.73
N GLU A 375 20.04 17.95 -4.22
CA GLU A 375 19.19 19.11 -4.51
C GLU A 375 19.09 19.28 -6.03
N PHE A 376 17.92 18.95 -6.59
CA PHE A 376 17.70 18.97 -8.03
C PHE A 376 17.59 20.40 -8.54
N LYS A 377 18.22 20.69 -9.68
CA LYS A 377 18.25 22.04 -10.25
C LYS A 377 17.72 22.03 -11.67
N TYR A 378 16.87 23.00 -11.98
CA TYR A 378 16.38 23.22 -13.34
C TYR A 378 15.98 24.68 -13.56
N ASN A 379 15.97 25.09 -14.82
CA ASN A 379 15.40 26.36 -15.26
C ASN A 379 14.02 26.13 -15.83
N ILE A 380 13.09 27.04 -15.58
CA ILE A 380 11.79 27.07 -16.25
C ILE A 380 11.20 28.48 -16.20
N TYR A 381 10.65 28.96 -17.31
CA TYR A 381 10.08 30.29 -17.50
C TYR A 381 10.96 31.46 -17.01
N GLY A 382 12.29 31.32 -17.12
CA GLY A 382 13.26 32.29 -16.62
C GLY A 382 13.61 32.18 -15.12
N ALA A 383 12.85 31.38 -14.36
CA ALA A 383 13.17 31.06 -12.98
C ALA A 383 14.27 30.00 -12.87
N ASN A 384 15.04 30.04 -11.79
CA ASN A 384 15.96 28.97 -11.39
C ASN A 384 15.35 28.25 -10.18
N ILE A 385 15.08 26.96 -10.33
CA ILE A 385 14.51 26.12 -9.28
C ILE A 385 15.62 25.28 -8.65
N THR A 386 15.63 25.25 -7.32
CA THR A 386 16.32 24.24 -6.50
C THR A 386 15.26 23.46 -5.74
N ASP A 387 15.17 22.16 -5.99
CA ASP A 387 14.15 21.25 -5.48
C ASP A 387 14.83 20.17 -4.63
N ALA A 388 14.74 20.34 -3.32
CA ALA A 388 15.36 19.46 -2.34
C ALA A 388 14.30 18.53 -1.76
N VAL A 389 14.32 17.26 -2.18
CA VAL A 389 13.48 16.19 -1.62
C VAL A 389 14.33 15.41 -0.62
N LYS A 390 13.91 15.36 0.64
CA LYS A 390 14.67 14.77 1.74
C LYS A 390 13.83 13.72 2.46
N ILE A 391 14.43 12.58 2.75
CA ILE A 391 13.84 11.55 3.62
C ILE A 391 13.76 12.12 5.05
N MET A 392 12.61 11.96 5.69
CA MET A 392 12.41 12.37 7.07
C MET A 392 13.23 11.49 8.01
N ALA A 393 13.87 12.09 9.02
CA ALA A 393 14.74 11.38 9.95
C ALA A 393 14.03 10.24 10.73
N ASN A 394 12.72 10.39 10.94
CA ASN A 394 11.87 9.40 11.61
C ASN A 394 11.29 8.33 10.65
N GLY A 395 11.67 8.33 9.37
CA GLY A 395 11.19 7.36 8.39
C GLY A 395 9.70 7.49 8.00
N GLN A 396 9.03 8.58 8.38
CA GLN A 396 7.59 8.75 8.15
C GLN A 396 7.24 9.31 6.77
N GLY A 397 8.23 9.60 5.92
CA GLY A 397 7.97 10.07 4.56
C GLY A 397 9.06 11.02 4.07
N LEU A 398 8.64 12.06 3.36
CA LEU A 398 9.53 13.01 2.70
C LEU A 398 9.21 14.44 3.11
N THR A 399 10.22 15.28 3.25
CA THR A 399 10.08 16.74 3.18
C THR A 399 10.53 17.23 1.81
N ARG A 400 9.85 18.21 1.25
CA ARG A 400 10.23 18.84 -0.01
C ARG A 400 10.32 20.35 0.17
N GLU A 401 11.47 20.90 -0.18
CA GLU A 401 11.78 22.32 -0.17
C GLU A 401 12.08 22.79 -1.60
N ILE A 402 11.29 23.73 -2.10
CA ILE A 402 11.48 24.35 -3.41
C ILE A 402 11.94 25.79 -3.17
N ASN A 403 13.14 26.12 -3.65
CA ASN A 403 13.66 27.48 -3.67
C ASN A 403 13.66 28.01 -5.11
N VAL A 404 13.17 29.23 -5.28
CA VAL A 404 12.98 29.85 -6.59
C VAL A 404 13.71 31.19 -6.65
N ALA A 405 14.74 31.26 -7.50
CA ALA A 405 15.35 32.52 -7.88
C ALA A 405 14.73 33.04 -9.17
N ASN A 406 14.56 34.36 -9.28
CA ASN A 406 13.86 35.03 -10.39
C ASN A 406 12.40 34.59 -10.54
N SER A 407 11.68 34.45 -9.42
CA SER A 407 10.26 34.09 -9.42
C SER A 407 9.39 35.19 -10.04
N SER A 408 8.20 34.81 -10.53
CA SER A 408 7.14 35.71 -11.02
C SER A 408 5.77 35.27 -10.48
N LYS A 409 4.85 36.23 -10.30
CA LYS A 409 3.53 36.00 -9.66
C LYS A 409 2.60 35.06 -10.42
N ASP A 410 2.91 34.77 -11.67
CA ASP A 410 2.16 33.87 -12.54
C ASP A 410 2.69 32.43 -12.47
N LEU A 411 3.73 32.13 -11.68
CA LEU A 411 4.24 30.78 -11.48
C LEU A 411 3.42 30.03 -10.43
N TYR A 412 3.06 28.80 -10.77
CA TYR A 412 2.37 27.86 -9.90
C TYR A 412 3.12 26.55 -9.84
N PHE A 413 2.95 25.85 -8.73
CA PHE A 413 3.46 24.51 -8.51
C PHE A 413 2.30 23.50 -8.40
N LEU A 414 2.40 22.38 -9.12
CA LEU A 414 1.44 21.27 -9.03
C LEU A 414 1.87 20.33 -7.91
N LEU A 415 1.09 20.32 -6.83
CA LEU A 415 1.35 19.52 -5.63
C LEU A 415 0.79 18.11 -5.77
N ALA A 416 -0.39 17.97 -6.39
CA ALA A 416 -1.03 16.69 -6.67
C ALA A 416 -2.03 16.81 -7.83
N ASN A 417 -2.21 15.71 -8.58
CA ASN A 417 -3.29 15.50 -9.55
C ASN A 417 -3.89 14.11 -9.29
N ALA A 418 -5.16 14.07 -8.89
CA ALA A 418 -5.79 12.91 -8.27
C ALA A 418 -7.30 12.83 -8.57
N ASP A 419 -7.92 11.69 -8.27
CA ASP A 419 -9.37 11.50 -8.34
C ASP A 419 -10.09 12.28 -7.22
N SER A 420 -9.49 12.34 -6.03
CA SER A 420 -9.98 13.09 -4.87
C SER A 420 -8.84 13.80 -4.15
N ILE A 421 -9.12 15.01 -3.63
CA ILE A 421 -8.23 15.75 -2.74
C ILE A 421 -9.11 16.47 -1.72
N GLU A 422 -8.82 16.28 -0.44
CA GLU A 422 -9.63 16.81 0.66
C GLU A 422 -8.74 17.42 1.73
N GLU A 423 -9.07 18.62 2.23
CA GLU A 423 -8.42 19.17 3.42
C GLU A 423 -9.07 18.57 4.67
N VAL A 424 -8.36 17.65 5.34
CA VAL A 424 -8.89 16.89 6.48
C VAL A 424 -8.67 17.60 7.82
N SER A 425 -7.66 18.48 7.86
CA SER A 425 -7.45 19.47 8.92
C SER A 425 -6.61 20.61 8.35
N LYS A 426 -6.50 21.73 9.06
CA LYS A 426 -5.83 22.94 8.55
C LYS A 426 -4.41 22.63 8.05
N GLY A 427 -4.19 22.78 6.74
CA GLY A 427 -2.89 22.53 6.10
C GLY A 427 -2.54 21.05 5.91
N LEU A 428 -3.46 20.11 6.15
CA LEU A 428 -3.28 18.68 5.91
C LEU A 428 -4.29 18.21 4.86
N TYR A 429 -3.78 17.81 3.71
CA TYR A 429 -4.57 17.36 2.56
C TYR A 429 -4.41 15.86 2.36
N LEU A 430 -5.51 15.15 2.22
CA LEU A 430 -5.56 13.72 1.91
C LEU A 430 -5.83 13.55 0.42
N VAL A 431 -5.01 12.72 -0.24
CA VAL A 431 -5.01 12.56 -1.70
C VAL A 431 -5.44 11.16 -2.11
N ASP A 432 -6.21 11.11 -3.21
CA ASP A 432 -6.88 9.92 -3.75
C ASP A 432 -7.72 9.22 -2.67
N ASP A 433 -7.93 7.92 -2.78
CA ASP A 433 -8.64 7.10 -1.80
C ASP A 433 -7.75 6.82 -0.58
N LYS A 434 -7.42 7.90 0.15
CA LYS A 434 -6.57 7.89 1.35
C LYS A 434 -5.22 7.20 1.12
N SER A 435 -4.54 7.63 0.06
CA SER A 435 -3.27 7.04 -0.37
C SER A 435 -2.05 7.70 0.26
N TYR A 436 -2.10 9.02 0.48
CA TYR A 436 -1.07 9.78 1.19
C TYR A 436 -1.59 11.15 1.63
N TYR A 437 -0.83 11.81 2.51
CA TYR A 437 -1.06 13.18 2.92
C TYR A 437 -0.03 14.14 2.34
N LEU A 438 -0.47 15.37 2.10
CA LEU A 438 0.38 16.54 1.94
C LEU A 438 0.16 17.47 3.13
N GLN A 439 1.24 17.79 3.85
CA GLN A 439 1.20 18.63 5.04
C GLN A 439 1.99 19.91 4.80
N PHE A 440 1.34 21.05 5.06
CA PHE A 440 1.87 22.38 4.86
C PHE A 440 1.94 23.14 6.19
N ASP A 441 2.82 24.14 6.25
CA ASP A 441 2.75 25.12 7.32
C ASP A 441 1.47 25.97 7.22
N ALA A 442 1.14 26.70 8.28
CA ALA A 442 -0.06 27.52 8.33
C ALA A 442 -0.04 28.74 7.40
N GLN A 443 1.10 29.06 6.78
CA GLN A 443 1.27 30.23 5.92
C GLN A 443 1.04 29.88 4.43
N THR A 444 1.35 28.65 4.05
CA THR A 444 1.14 28.13 2.71
C THR A 444 -0.33 27.80 2.50
N LYS A 445 -0.92 28.36 1.43
CA LYS A 445 -2.34 28.21 1.11
C LYS A 445 -2.51 27.61 -0.28
N PRO A 446 -2.44 26.28 -0.42
CA PRO A 446 -2.70 25.65 -1.70
C PRO A 446 -4.21 25.70 -2.02
N THR A 447 -4.53 25.68 -3.30
CA THR A 447 -5.90 25.71 -3.83
C THR A 447 -6.23 24.35 -4.44
N ILE A 448 -7.35 23.77 -4.01
CA ILE A 448 -7.96 22.62 -4.69
C ILE A 448 -8.80 23.15 -5.86
N ARG A 449 -8.56 22.64 -7.07
CA ARG A 449 -9.35 22.95 -8.26
C ARG A 449 -9.77 21.68 -9.00
N THR A 450 -10.73 21.82 -9.91
CA THR A 450 -11.16 20.72 -10.78
C THR A 450 -10.57 20.95 -12.16
N ALA A 451 -9.73 20.02 -12.61
CA ALA A 451 -9.13 20.05 -13.94
C ALA A 451 -10.07 19.41 -14.99
N GLU A 452 -9.68 19.52 -16.27
CA GLU A 452 -10.36 18.87 -17.38
C GLU A 452 -10.45 17.34 -17.13
N GLY A 453 -11.62 16.75 -17.37
CA GLY A 453 -11.88 15.34 -17.08
C GLY A 453 -12.26 15.02 -15.63
N GLY A 454 -12.50 16.04 -14.79
CA GLY A 454 -13.07 15.88 -13.45
C GLY A 454 -12.07 15.54 -12.35
N LYS A 455 -10.79 15.39 -12.69
CA LYS A 455 -9.70 15.20 -11.72
C LYS A 455 -9.56 16.44 -10.82
N LYS A 456 -9.12 16.21 -9.59
CA LYS A 456 -8.74 17.25 -8.64
C LYS A 456 -7.26 17.55 -8.76
N GLU A 457 -6.92 18.83 -8.74
CA GLU A 457 -5.55 19.30 -8.64
C GLU A 457 -5.38 20.14 -7.39
N LEU A 458 -4.26 19.93 -6.70
CA LEU A 458 -3.80 20.82 -5.64
C LEU A 458 -2.65 21.64 -6.21
N ILE A 459 -2.82 22.96 -6.28
CA ILE A 459 -1.81 23.88 -6.79
C ILE A 459 -1.50 24.97 -5.78
N VAL A 460 -0.35 25.60 -5.89
CA VAL A 460 0.01 26.76 -5.07
C VAL A 460 0.77 27.79 -5.90
N GLU A 461 0.52 29.07 -5.65
CA GLU A 461 1.34 30.14 -6.22
C GLU A 461 2.78 29.98 -5.72
N LEU A 462 3.72 29.91 -6.65
CA LEU A 462 5.11 29.63 -6.36
C LEU A 462 5.85 30.94 -6.13
N GLY A 463 5.97 31.33 -4.86
CA GLY A 463 6.77 32.49 -4.43
C GLY A 463 8.28 32.25 -4.57
N SER A 464 9.07 32.74 -3.60
CA SER A 464 10.51 32.47 -3.53
C SER A 464 10.84 31.12 -2.88
N LYS A 465 9.92 30.59 -2.06
CA LYS A 465 10.09 29.35 -1.32
C LYS A 465 8.75 28.63 -1.15
N LEU A 466 8.78 27.30 -1.19
CA LEU A 466 7.67 26.41 -0.84
C LEU A 466 8.21 25.24 -0.03
N ASN A 467 7.61 24.95 1.12
CA ASN A 467 7.96 23.80 1.96
C ASN A 467 6.72 22.99 2.26
N TYR A 468 6.84 21.67 2.19
CA TYR A 468 5.79 20.77 2.62
C TYR A 468 6.34 19.38 2.92
N SER A 469 5.54 18.58 3.62
CA SER A 469 5.83 17.18 3.88
C SER A 469 4.85 16.28 3.14
N ILE A 470 5.31 15.10 2.79
CA ILE A 470 4.53 14.04 2.15
C ILE A 470 4.57 12.84 3.09
N LEU A 471 3.43 12.52 3.68
CA LEU A 471 3.27 11.46 4.67
C LEU A 471 2.54 10.30 3.99
N PHE A 472 3.15 9.12 3.92
CA PHE A 472 2.60 7.98 3.20
C PHE A 472 2.89 6.66 3.88
#